data_AF-A0A399YX67-F1
#
_entry.id   AF-A0A399YX67-F1
#
_cell.length_a   1.000
_cell.length_b   1.000
_cell.length_c   1.000
_cell.angle_alpha   90.00
_cell.angle_beta   90.00
_cell.angle_gamma   90.00
#
_symmetry.space_group_name_H-M   'P 1'
#
loop_
_entity.id
_entity.type
_entity.pdbx_description
1 polymer ?
#
loop_
_entity_poly.entity_id
_entity_poly.type
_entity_poly.pdbx_seq_one_letter_code
_entity_poly.pdbx_strand_id
1 'polypeptide(L)'
;MPNRQELEVRYKIFDRFALGDQRSYYQRKVDSYRKARGQVNMIRASMGLATVVATVFAITMAPSAFNTACSEAIRAVSTAQLSGGIETAAAETVMQLTNCRSMQLWTSIAAALSIIFPAIGGFFGALLGVYQWDKFVQIYKDAQESLEAADAQLTDRVGDIDDKRFIAAYIAYTEGTLEVMASETSQWGQSVKTPAQIEAFVKRQIERASRAQRGITGEGGKQFENPDGSFG
;
A
#
# COMPACT_ATOMS: atom_id res chain seq x y z
N MET A 1 24.92 -34.49 15.77
CA MET A 1 23.83 -33.51 15.92
C MET A 1 24.43 -32.26 16.54
N PRO A 2 24.05 -31.05 16.09
CA PRO A 2 24.60 -29.80 16.64
C PRO A 2 24.28 -29.70 18.14
N ASN A 3 25.24 -29.17 18.91
CA ASN A 3 25.07 -28.97 20.35
C ASN A 3 24.11 -27.79 20.61
N ARG A 4 23.36 -27.80 21.72
CA ARG A 4 22.43 -26.72 22.10
C ARG A 4 23.08 -25.34 22.06
N GLN A 5 24.27 -25.21 22.65
CA GLN A 5 25.03 -23.95 22.64
C GLN A 5 25.31 -23.45 21.22
N GLU A 6 25.58 -24.36 20.29
CA GLU A 6 25.83 -24.01 18.89
C GLU A 6 24.56 -23.50 18.21
N LEU A 7 23.41 -24.13 18.48
CA LEU A 7 22.12 -23.69 17.96
C LEU A 7 21.70 -22.34 18.54
N GLU A 8 21.94 -22.09 19.83
CA GLU A 8 21.70 -20.79 20.46
C GLU A 8 22.56 -19.68 19.83
N VAL A 9 23.83 -19.97 19.53
CA VAL A 9 24.71 -19.02 18.83
C VAL A 9 24.21 -18.77 17.40
N ARG A 10 23.84 -19.82 16.66
CA ARG A 10 23.28 -19.70 15.30
C ARG A 10 21.99 -18.89 15.30
N TYR A 11 21.11 -19.13 16.26
CA TYR A 11 19.89 -18.34 16.45
C TYR A 11 20.20 -16.88 16.75
N LYS A 12 21.12 -16.56 17.66
CA LYS A 12 21.51 -15.17 17.95
C LYS A 12 22.08 -14.44 16.72
N ILE A 13 22.87 -15.14 15.91
CA ILE A 13 23.40 -14.59 14.64
C ILE A 13 22.26 -14.36 13.65
N PHE A 14 21.37 -15.35 13.49
CA PHE A 14 20.21 -15.25 12.60
C PHE A 14 19.27 -14.12 13.02
N ASP A 15 18.96 -14.00 14.31
CA ASP A 15 18.13 -12.94 14.85
C ASP A 15 18.73 -11.56 14.60
N ARG A 16 20.01 -11.38 14.92
CA ARG A 16 20.66 -10.09 14.73
C ARG A 16 20.75 -9.65 13.28
N PHE A 17 21.11 -10.55 12.37
CA PHE A 17 21.41 -10.18 10.98
C PHE A 17 20.24 -10.35 10.03
N ALA A 18 19.43 -11.40 10.17
CA ALA A 18 18.29 -11.62 9.29
C ALA A 18 17.05 -10.89 9.84
N LEU A 19 16.68 -11.13 11.10
CA LEU A 19 15.42 -10.63 11.64
C LEU A 19 15.47 -9.13 11.97
N GLY A 20 16.56 -8.67 12.56
CA GLY A 20 16.74 -7.26 12.89
C GLY A 20 16.67 -6.37 11.65
N ASP A 21 17.33 -6.77 10.57
CA ASP A 21 17.29 -6.02 9.30
C ASP A 21 15.91 -6.12 8.65
N GLN A 22 15.28 -7.30 8.65
CA GLN A 22 13.92 -7.46 8.11
C GLN A 22 12.86 -6.67 8.86
N ARG A 23 12.83 -6.72 10.20
CA ARG A 23 11.90 -5.93 11.01
C ARG A 23 12.06 -4.45 10.70
N SER A 24 13.30 -3.98 10.64
CA SER A 24 13.61 -2.59 10.28
C SER A 24 13.16 -2.26 8.85
N TYR A 25 13.35 -3.17 7.90
CA TYR A 25 12.88 -3.02 6.53
C TYR A 25 11.35 -2.94 6.44
N TYR A 26 10.63 -3.85 7.10
CA TYR A 26 9.17 -3.88 7.13
C TYR A 26 8.59 -2.62 7.77
N GLN A 27 9.14 -2.17 8.90
CA GLN A 27 8.74 -0.90 9.53
C GLN A 27 8.93 0.28 8.57
N ARG A 28 10.10 0.40 7.94
CA ARG A 28 10.37 1.45 6.93
C ARG A 28 9.37 1.40 5.77
N LYS A 29 9.02 0.21 5.29
CA LYS A 29 8.05 0.03 4.20
C LYS A 29 6.63 0.40 4.62
N VAL A 30 6.18 -0.05 5.80
CA VAL A 30 4.88 0.32 6.36
C VAL A 30 4.76 1.84 6.50
N ASP A 31 5.78 2.50 7.04
CA ASP A 31 5.79 3.95 7.20
C ASP A 31 5.81 4.68 5.85
N SER A 32 6.57 4.18 4.89
CA SER A 32 6.60 4.72 3.53
C SER A 32 5.22 4.62 2.86
N TYR A 33 4.53 3.48 2.98
CA TYR A 33 3.21 3.28 2.40
C TYR A 33 2.12 4.09 3.10
N ARG A 34 2.20 4.25 4.42
CA ARG A 34 1.32 5.16 5.16
C ARG A 34 1.50 6.62 4.72
N LYS A 35 2.75 7.07 4.54
CA LYS A 35 3.06 8.40 4.02
C LYS A 35 2.54 8.58 2.60
N ALA A 36 2.78 7.63 1.71
CA ALA A 36 2.28 7.67 0.33
C ALA A 36 0.75 7.73 0.27
N ARG A 37 0.05 6.90 1.07
CA ARG A 37 -1.41 6.95 1.21
C ARG A 37 -1.88 8.33 1.68
N GLY A 38 -1.21 8.89 2.69
CA GLY A 38 -1.50 10.23 3.20
C GLY A 38 -1.37 11.31 2.12
N GLN A 39 -0.26 11.27 1.36
CA GLN A 39 -0.01 12.20 0.26
C GLN A 39 -1.08 12.11 -0.84
N VAL A 40 -1.43 10.90 -1.28
CA VAL A 40 -2.44 10.74 -2.34
C VAL A 40 -3.82 11.19 -1.85
N ASN A 41 -4.19 10.90 -0.60
CA ASN A 41 -5.46 11.39 -0.04
C ASN A 41 -5.47 12.92 0.09
N MET A 42 -4.34 13.54 0.47
CA MET A 42 -4.19 14.99 0.50
C MET A 42 -4.34 15.61 -0.89
N ILE A 43 -3.68 15.03 -1.92
CA ILE A 43 -3.81 15.49 -3.31
C ILE A 43 -5.28 15.39 -3.75
N ARG A 44 -5.93 14.25 -3.54
CA ARG A 44 -7.35 14.07 -3.88
C ARG A 44 -8.25 15.10 -3.20
N ALA A 45 -8.05 15.34 -1.90
CA ALA A 45 -8.81 16.34 -1.14
C ALA A 45 -8.57 17.76 -1.68
N SER A 46 -7.31 18.10 -1.98
CA SER A 46 -6.96 19.41 -2.54
C SER A 46 -7.56 19.64 -3.92
N MET A 47 -7.59 18.62 -4.78
CA MET A 47 -8.22 18.68 -6.11
C MET A 47 -9.74 18.80 -6.01
N GLY A 48 -10.36 18.10 -5.04
CA GLY A 48 -11.79 18.24 -4.75
C GLY A 48 -12.13 19.65 -4.29
N LEU A 49 -11.35 20.21 -3.35
CA LEU A 49 -11.51 21.60 -2.90
C LEU A 49 -11.34 22.58 -4.06
N ALA A 50 -10.27 22.44 -4.85
CA ALA A 50 -9.99 23.30 -5.99
C ALA A 50 -11.12 23.25 -7.03
N THR A 51 -11.72 22.08 -7.26
CA THR A 51 -12.88 21.91 -8.14
C THR A 51 -14.08 22.70 -7.62
N VAL A 52 -14.40 22.58 -6.33
CA VAL A 52 -15.53 23.30 -5.72
C VAL A 52 -15.30 24.80 -5.81
N VAL A 53 -14.11 25.28 -5.46
CA VAL A 53 -13.75 26.71 -5.56
C VAL A 53 -13.86 27.21 -7.00
N ALA A 54 -13.31 26.47 -7.97
CA ALA A 54 -13.40 26.83 -9.39
C ALA A 54 -14.85 26.86 -9.88
N THR A 55 -15.68 25.93 -9.42
CA THR A 55 -17.10 25.83 -9.81
C THR A 55 -17.89 27.00 -9.23
N VAL A 56 -17.72 27.31 -7.94
CA VAL A 56 -18.37 28.46 -7.29
C VAL A 56 -17.91 29.77 -7.93
N PHE A 57 -16.62 29.90 -8.24
CA PHE A 57 -16.10 31.06 -8.94
C PHE A 57 -16.70 31.21 -10.33
N ALA A 58 -16.76 30.14 -11.12
CA ALA A 58 -17.37 30.15 -12.45
C ALA A 58 -18.86 30.52 -12.39
N ILE A 59 -19.63 29.98 -11.43
CA ILE A 59 -21.05 30.28 -11.27
C ILE A 59 -21.29 31.73 -10.83
N THR A 60 -20.45 32.26 -9.93
CA THR A 60 -20.61 33.63 -9.42
C THR A 60 -20.16 34.69 -10.42
N MET A 61 -19.15 34.38 -11.25
CA MET A 61 -18.61 35.32 -12.25
C MET A 61 -19.29 35.21 -13.61
N ALA A 62 -19.91 34.06 -13.94
CA ALA A 62 -20.58 33.90 -15.23
C ALA A 62 -21.69 34.94 -15.48
N PRO A 63 -22.56 35.28 -14.51
CA PRO A 63 -23.56 36.32 -14.73
C PRO A 63 -22.92 37.66 -15.06
N SER A 64 -21.87 38.11 -14.37
CA SER A 64 -21.21 39.38 -14.66
C SER A 64 -20.39 39.37 -15.95
N ALA A 65 -19.83 38.22 -16.34
CA ALA A 65 -19.12 38.06 -17.60
C ALA A 65 -20.06 38.01 -18.82
N PHE A 66 -21.28 37.46 -18.66
CA PHE A 66 -22.25 37.24 -19.75
C PHE A 66 -23.50 38.12 -19.68
N ASN A 67 -23.65 38.96 -18.66
CA ASN A 67 -24.75 39.91 -18.58
C ASN A 67 -24.66 40.99 -19.65
N THR A 68 -25.81 41.62 -19.89
CA THR A 68 -26.05 42.72 -20.82
C THR A 68 -25.01 43.82 -20.74
N ALA A 69 -24.44 44.14 -19.58
CA ALA A 69 -23.45 45.22 -19.43
C ALA A 69 -22.24 45.09 -20.37
N CYS A 70 -21.70 43.88 -20.58
CA CYS A 70 -20.53 43.70 -21.43
C CYS A 70 -20.90 43.72 -22.93
N SER A 71 -22.06 43.14 -23.28
CA SER A 71 -22.58 43.19 -24.66
C SER A 71 -23.08 44.59 -25.05
N GLU A 72 -23.60 45.36 -24.10
CA GLU A 72 -23.99 46.76 -24.24
C GLU A 72 -22.77 47.66 -24.37
N ALA A 73 -21.70 47.45 -23.59
CA ALA A 73 -20.45 48.19 -23.73
C ALA A 73 -19.81 47.98 -25.11
N ILE A 74 -19.79 46.74 -25.62
CA ILE A 74 -19.33 46.44 -26.99
C ILE A 74 -20.20 47.15 -28.03
N ARG A 75 -21.52 47.12 -27.87
CA ARG A 75 -22.45 47.84 -28.75
C ARG A 75 -22.23 49.35 -28.71
N ALA A 76 -22.04 49.93 -27.53
CA ALA A 76 -21.80 51.36 -27.34
C ALA A 76 -20.48 51.84 -27.98
N VAL A 77 -19.41 51.03 -27.89
CA VAL A 77 -18.15 51.32 -28.60
C VAL A 77 -18.37 51.29 -30.12
N SER A 78 -19.07 50.27 -30.62
CA SER A 78 -19.32 50.14 -32.06
C SER A 78 -20.16 51.29 -32.62
N THR A 79 -21.10 51.85 -31.84
CA THR A 79 -21.90 53.00 -32.26
C THR A 79 -21.13 54.32 -32.15
N ALA A 80 -20.29 54.50 -31.12
CA ALA A 80 -19.45 55.71 -30.96
C ALA A 80 -18.36 55.82 -32.05
N GLN A 81 -17.87 54.69 -32.56
CA GLN A 81 -16.88 54.67 -33.63
C GLN A 81 -17.41 55.20 -34.98
N LEU A 82 -18.72 55.15 -35.18
CA LEU A 82 -19.40 55.69 -36.37
C LEU A 82 -19.69 57.19 -36.30
N SER A 83 -19.70 57.79 -35.10
CA SER A 83 -20.08 59.20 -34.91
C SER A 83 -18.88 60.17 -34.82
N GLY A 84 -17.64 59.68 -34.86
CA GLY A 84 -16.43 60.52 -35.00
C GLY A 84 -16.03 61.34 -33.77
N GLY A 85 -16.66 61.16 -32.61
CA GLY A 85 -16.32 61.86 -31.36
C GLY A 85 -15.57 60.98 -30.37
N ILE A 86 -14.23 60.97 -30.41
CA ILE A 86 -13.41 59.99 -29.65
C ILE A 86 -12.65 60.61 -28.46
N GLU A 87 -12.49 61.92 -28.34
CA GLU A 87 -11.37 62.44 -27.54
C GLU A 87 -11.50 62.39 -26.01
N THR A 88 -12.69 62.23 -25.41
CA THR A 88 -12.83 62.23 -23.93
C THR A 88 -13.64 61.10 -23.32
N ALA A 89 -14.54 60.44 -24.06
CA ALA A 89 -15.28 59.28 -23.56
C ALA A 89 -14.50 57.95 -23.67
N ALA A 90 -13.44 57.91 -24.48
CA ALA A 90 -12.75 56.67 -24.85
C ALA A 90 -12.01 55.99 -23.69
N ALA A 91 -11.50 56.74 -22.70
CA ALA A 91 -10.68 56.16 -21.63
C ALA A 91 -11.49 55.24 -20.70
N GLU A 92 -12.69 55.64 -20.31
CA GLU A 92 -13.56 54.85 -19.43
C GLU A 92 -14.11 53.61 -20.16
N THR A 93 -14.46 53.74 -21.44
CA THR A 93 -14.95 52.62 -22.25
C THR A 93 -13.85 51.58 -22.53
N VAL A 94 -12.61 52.02 -22.78
CA VAL A 94 -11.46 51.12 -22.97
C VAL A 94 -11.18 50.32 -21.69
N MET A 95 -11.25 50.96 -20.52
CA MET A 95 -11.05 50.29 -19.22
C MET A 95 -12.12 49.21 -18.96
N GLN A 96 -13.39 49.50 -19.26
CA GLN A 96 -14.47 48.50 -19.15
C GLN A 96 -14.26 47.32 -20.10
N LEU A 97 -13.84 47.57 -21.35
CA LEU A 97 -13.59 46.51 -22.33
C LEU A 97 -12.44 45.58 -21.90
N THR A 98 -11.38 46.15 -21.31
CA THR A 98 -10.26 45.34 -20.76
C THR A 98 -10.70 44.47 -19.59
N ASN A 99 -11.57 44.97 -18.72
CA ASN A 99 -12.10 44.20 -17.59
C ASN A 99 -13.00 43.05 -18.08
N CYS A 100 -13.88 43.32 -19.05
CA CYS A 100 -14.70 42.32 -19.72
C CYS A 100 -13.87 41.16 -20.30
N ARG A 101 -12.81 41.49 -21.06
CA ARG A 101 -11.95 40.48 -21.68
C ARG A 101 -11.19 39.64 -20.65
N SER A 102 -10.64 40.29 -19.63
CA SER A 102 -9.96 39.61 -18.52
C SER A 102 -10.91 38.65 -17.80
N MET A 103 -12.12 39.11 -17.49
CA MET A 103 -13.13 38.33 -16.80
C MET A 103 -13.62 37.14 -17.61
N GLN A 104 -13.83 37.32 -18.91
CA GLN A 104 -14.16 36.23 -19.83
C GLN A 104 -13.04 35.18 -19.86
N LEU A 105 -11.78 35.59 -19.95
CA LEU A 105 -10.63 34.68 -19.95
C LEU A 105 -10.58 33.86 -18.65
N TRP A 106 -10.69 34.49 -17.48
CA TRP A 106 -10.69 33.80 -16.20
C TRP A 106 -11.86 32.84 -16.04
N THR A 107 -13.05 33.23 -16.53
CA THR A 107 -14.24 32.36 -16.49
C THR A 107 -14.05 31.14 -17.38
N SER A 108 -13.48 31.29 -18.59
CA SER A 108 -13.16 30.16 -19.47
C SER A 108 -12.12 29.22 -18.87
N ILE A 109 -11.08 29.75 -18.23
CA ILE A 109 -10.07 28.93 -17.53
C ILE A 109 -10.71 28.18 -16.36
N ALA A 110 -11.51 28.85 -15.52
CA ALA A 110 -12.19 28.22 -14.40
C ALA A 110 -13.15 27.11 -14.85
N ALA A 111 -13.87 27.32 -15.95
CA ALA A 111 -14.75 26.32 -16.56
C ALA A 111 -13.98 25.12 -17.14
N ALA A 112 -12.79 25.34 -17.72
CA ALA A 112 -11.94 24.23 -18.16
C ALA A 112 -11.40 23.43 -16.97
N LEU A 113 -10.93 24.10 -15.92
CA LEU A 113 -10.40 23.47 -14.71
C LEU A 113 -11.47 22.68 -13.95
N SER A 114 -12.73 23.12 -13.95
CA SER A 114 -13.82 22.39 -13.31
C SER A 114 -14.12 21.03 -13.97
N ILE A 115 -13.73 20.84 -15.23
CA ILE A 115 -13.83 19.56 -15.93
C ILE A 115 -12.57 18.71 -15.70
N ILE A 116 -11.38 19.32 -15.75
CA ILE A 116 -10.10 18.60 -15.67
C ILE A 116 -9.82 18.10 -14.25
N PHE A 117 -10.07 18.91 -13.22
CA PHE A 117 -9.74 18.55 -11.83
C PHE A 117 -10.50 17.32 -11.30
N PRO A 118 -11.81 17.14 -11.56
CA PRO A 118 -12.50 15.89 -11.24
C PRO A 118 -11.86 14.67 -11.90
N ALA A 119 -11.44 14.77 -13.17
CA ALA A 119 -10.82 13.68 -13.89
C ALA A 119 -9.47 13.28 -13.26
N ILE A 120 -8.63 14.25 -12.93
CA ILE A 120 -7.37 14.03 -12.20
C ILE A 120 -7.66 13.42 -10.82
N GLY A 121 -8.64 13.95 -10.10
CA GLY A 121 -9.07 13.40 -8.80
C GLY A 121 -9.53 11.94 -8.90
N GLY A 122 -10.27 11.60 -9.95
CA GLY A 122 -10.68 10.23 -10.28
C GLY A 122 -9.50 9.31 -10.57
N PHE A 123 -8.52 9.78 -11.36
CA PHE A 123 -7.29 9.03 -11.65
C PHE A 123 -6.50 8.69 -10.37
N PHE A 124 -6.30 9.66 -9.48
CA PHE A 124 -5.64 9.39 -8.19
C PHE A 124 -6.47 8.47 -7.28
N GLY A 125 -7.80 8.54 -7.36
CA GLY A 125 -8.70 7.58 -6.71
C GLY A 125 -8.50 6.16 -7.24
N ALA A 126 -8.36 5.99 -8.55
CA ALA A 126 -8.08 4.70 -9.17
C ALA A 126 -6.70 4.17 -8.76
N LEU A 127 -5.67 5.04 -8.71
CA LEU A 127 -4.33 4.65 -8.23
C LEU A 127 -4.35 4.13 -6.80
N LEU A 128 -5.15 4.72 -5.89
CA LEU A 128 -5.33 4.19 -4.54
C LEU A 128 -5.92 2.77 -4.54
N GLY A 129 -6.87 2.51 -5.44
CA GLY A 129 -7.48 1.20 -5.59
C GLY A 129 -6.52 0.16 -6.17
N VAL A 130 -5.75 0.53 -7.19
CA VAL A 130 -4.80 -0.37 -7.86
C VAL A 130 -3.61 -0.70 -6.96
N TYR A 131 -3.04 0.30 -6.28
CA TYR A 131 -1.84 0.08 -5.47
C TYR A 131 -2.10 -0.58 -4.12
N GLN A 132 -3.37 -0.77 -3.72
CA GLN A 132 -3.76 -1.52 -2.53
C GLN A 132 -2.82 -1.32 -1.32
N TRP A 133 -2.41 -0.07 -1.03
CA TRP A 133 -1.39 0.23 -0.01
C TRP A 133 -1.74 -0.38 1.35
N ASP A 134 -3.03 -0.44 1.67
CA ASP A 134 -3.54 -1.03 2.90
C ASP A 134 -3.29 -2.52 2.98
N LYS A 135 -3.45 -3.23 1.84
CA LYS A 135 -3.11 -4.64 1.75
C LYS A 135 -1.63 -4.85 2.03
N PHE A 136 -0.75 -4.07 1.38
CA PHE A 136 0.69 -4.19 1.65
C PHE A 136 1.04 -3.91 3.10
N VAL A 137 0.49 -2.86 3.70
CA VAL A 137 0.71 -2.55 5.12
C VAL A 137 0.25 -3.70 6.02
N GLN A 138 -0.89 -4.33 5.72
CA GLN A 138 -1.37 -5.49 6.48
C GLN A 138 -0.42 -6.69 6.32
N ILE A 139 0.02 -7.00 5.11
CA ILE A 139 0.96 -8.12 4.86
C ILE A 139 2.24 -7.95 5.67
N TYR A 140 2.84 -6.76 5.66
CA TYR A 140 4.08 -6.52 6.41
C TYR A 140 3.87 -6.55 7.93
N LYS A 141 2.70 -6.14 8.41
CA LYS A 141 2.35 -6.25 9.83
C LYS A 141 2.15 -7.70 10.24
N ASP A 142 1.37 -8.46 9.49
CA ASP A 142 1.11 -9.87 9.75
C ASP A 142 2.42 -10.68 9.72
N ALA A 143 3.33 -10.34 8.81
CA ALA A 143 4.68 -10.90 8.76
C ALA A 143 5.49 -10.53 10.02
N GLN A 144 5.48 -9.27 10.45
CA GLN A 144 6.16 -8.84 11.67
C GLN A 144 5.61 -9.53 12.92
N GLU A 145 4.28 -9.60 13.07
CA GLU A 145 3.61 -10.29 14.18
C GLU A 145 3.93 -11.78 14.18
N SER A 146 4.00 -12.42 13.01
CA SER A 146 4.40 -13.83 12.88
C SER A 146 5.86 -14.04 13.32
N LEU A 147 6.77 -13.13 12.97
CA LEU A 147 8.16 -13.17 13.42
C LEU A 147 8.26 -12.99 14.94
N GLU A 148 7.49 -12.08 15.53
CA GLU A 148 7.44 -11.83 16.98
C GLU A 148 6.83 -13.02 17.74
N ALA A 149 5.76 -13.61 17.23
CA ALA A 149 5.14 -14.80 17.83
C ALA A 149 6.07 -16.02 17.79
N ALA A 150 6.77 -16.21 16.67
CA ALA A 150 7.71 -17.30 16.50
C ALA A 150 8.97 -17.10 17.40
N ASP A 151 9.37 -15.84 17.62
CA ASP A 151 10.46 -15.45 18.52
C ASP A 151 10.09 -15.70 20.00
N ALA A 152 8.86 -15.36 20.39
CA ALA A 152 8.32 -15.62 21.73
C ALA A 152 8.35 -17.11 22.08
N GLN A 153 8.08 -18.00 21.13
CA GLN A 153 8.14 -19.46 21.37
C GLN A 153 9.55 -19.97 21.72
N LEU A 154 10.60 -19.26 21.29
CA LEU A 154 12.00 -19.62 21.57
C LEU A 154 12.52 -19.02 22.88
N THR A 155 12.01 -17.84 23.28
CA THR A 155 12.50 -17.09 24.45
C THR A 155 11.77 -17.39 25.76
N ASP A 156 10.54 -17.91 25.73
CA ASP A 156 9.67 -17.97 26.92
C ASP A 156 10.13 -18.96 28.02
N ARG A 157 11.12 -19.83 27.79
CA ARG A 157 11.67 -20.73 28.83
C ARG A 157 13.16 -21.00 28.69
N VAL A 158 13.98 -20.03 29.10
CA VAL A 158 15.42 -20.22 29.29
C VAL A 158 15.63 -21.16 30.49
N GLY A 159 15.69 -22.47 30.23
CA GLY A 159 16.12 -23.46 31.23
C GLY A 159 15.52 -24.86 31.13
N ASP A 160 14.34 -25.04 30.51
CA ASP A 160 13.58 -26.30 30.65
C ASP A 160 12.92 -26.79 29.35
N ILE A 161 13.33 -26.25 28.20
CA ILE A 161 12.90 -26.77 26.90
C ILE A 161 13.75 -27.99 26.57
N ASP A 162 13.11 -29.15 26.42
CA ASP A 162 13.71 -30.36 25.84
C ASP A 162 14.41 -30.01 24.53
N ASP A 163 15.66 -30.44 24.36
CA ASP A 163 16.51 -30.12 23.21
C ASP A 163 15.81 -30.48 21.88
N LYS A 164 14.97 -31.54 21.89
CA LYS A 164 14.17 -31.94 20.72
C LYS A 164 13.12 -30.90 20.36
N ARG A 165 12.44 -30.34 21.36
CA ARG A 165 11.43 -29.29 21.16
C ARG A 165 12.09 -28.00 20.70
N PHE A 166 13.27 -27.68 21.22
CA PHE A 166 14.05 -26.53 20.76
C PHE A 166 14.46 -26.66 19.29
N ILE A 167 14.99 -27.82 18.88
CA ILE A 167 15.35 -28.08 17.47
C ILE A 167 14.12 -27.98 16.56
N ALA A 168 13.00 -28.59 16.94
CA ALA A 168 11.77 -28.53 16.15
C ALA A 168 11.23 -27.10 16.02
N ALA A 169 11.24 -26.33 17.11
CA ALA A 169 10.84 -24.93 17.11
C ALA A 169 11.77 -24.09 16.23
N TYR A 170 13.09 -24.29 16.31
CA TYR A 170 14.07 -23.60 15.48
C TYR A 170 13.91 -23.91 13.97
N ILE A 171 13.67 -25.17 13.61
CA ILE A 171 13.42 -25.54 12.20
C ILE A 171 12.11 -24.90 11.71
N ALA A 172 11.02 -25.03 12.47
CA ALA A 172 9.74 -24.41 12.11
C ALA A 172 9.86 -22.88 12.00
N TYR A 173 10.66 -22.26 12.87
CA TYR A 173 10.96 -20.84 12.86
C TYR A 173 11.67 -20.41 11.57
N THR A 174 12.79 -21.07 11.25
CA THR A 174 13.61 -20.74 10.07
C THR A 174 12.88 -21.04 8.76
N GLU A 175 12.23 -22.20 8.65
CA GLU A 175 11.44 -22.57 7.46
C GLU A 175 10.22 -21.65 7.29
N GLY A 176 9.50 -21.33 8.37
CA GLY A 176 8.36 -20.44 8.33
C GLY A 176 8.75 -19.03 7.89
N THR A 177 9.88 -18.52 8.41
CA THR A 177 10.42 -17.21 8.02
C THR A 177 10.82 -17.19 6.54
N LEU A 178 11.52 -18.23 6.06
CA LEU A 178 11.91 -18.34 4.65
C LEU A 178 10.71 -18.52 3.73
N GLU A 179 9.68 -19.26 4.15
CA GLU A 179 8.44 -19.40 3.38
C GLU A 179 7.70 -18.07 3.28
N VAL A 180 7.62 -17.28 4.36
CA VAL A 180 7.06 -15.92 4.32
C VAL A 180 7.83 -15.06 3.32
N MET A 181 9.17 -15.01 3.41
CA MET A 181 9.99 -14.27 2.45
C MET A 181 9.79 -14.73 1.01
N ALA A 182 9.85 -16.03 0.76
CA ALA A 182 9.66 -16.61 -0.57
C ALA A 182 8.26 -16.30 -1.11
N SER A 183 7.25 -16.36 -0.24
CA SER A 183 5.90 -15.97 -0.57
C SER A 183 5.83 -14.48 -0.89
N GLU A 184 6.43 -13.57 -0.11
CA GLU A 184 6.45 -12.14 -0.42
C GLU A 184 7.06 -11.85 -1.80
N THR A 185 8.15 -12.53 -2.17
CA THR A 185 8.73 -12.42 -3.52
C THR A 185 7.83 -12.94 -4.63
N SER A 186 7.07 -14.01 -4.38
CA SER A 186 6.14 -14.57 -5.38
C SER A 186 4.78 -13.86 -5.42
N GLN A 187 4.45 -13.11 -4.37
CA GLN A 187 3.15 -12.45 -4.19
C GLN A 187 3.05 -11.04 -4.75
N TRP A 188 4.06 -10.58 -5.49
CA TRP A 188 3.88 -9.47 -6.43
C TRP A 188 2.85 -9.79 -7.55
N GLY A 189 2.17 -10.96 -7.52
CA GLY A 189 1.07 -11.31 -8.41
C GLY A 189 -0.16 -12.07 -7.84
N GLN A 190 -0.12 -12.69 -6.64
CA GLN A 190 -1.28 -13.43 -6.06
C GLN A 190 -1.33 -13.32 -4.53
N SER A 191 -2.53 -13.43 -3.91
CA SER A 191 -2.83 -13.09 -2.51
C SER A 191 -2.30 -14.07 -1.44
N VAL A 192 -1.91 -13.57 -0.25
CA VAL A 192 -1.28 -14.31 0.87
C VAL A 192 -2.22 -15.33 1.53
N LYS A 193 -1.62 -16.42 2.02
CA LYS A 193 -2.17 -17.40 2.96
C LYS A 193 -2.27 -16.83 4.39
N THR A 194 -3.42 -16.99 5.05
CA THR A 194 -3.69 -16.39 6.38
C THR A 194 -2.95 -17.06 7.55
N PRO A 195 -2.77 -16.38 8.71
CA PRO A 195 -2.05 -16.90 9.89
C PRO A 195 -2.55 -18.25 10.41
N ALA A 196 -3.85 -18.54 10.31
CA ALA A 196 -4.41 -19.85 10.68
C ALA A 196 -3.78 -21.01 9.87
N GLN A 197 -3.25 -20.73 8.67
CA GLN A 197 -2.54 -21.72 7.87
C GLN A 197 -1.14 -22.02 8.43
N ILE A 198 -0.54 -21.08 9.16
CA ILE A 198 0.76 -21.25 9.83
C ILE A 198 0.61 -22.23 11.00
N GLU A 199 -0.40 -22.05 11.86
CA GLU A 199 -0.67 -23.01 12.95
C GLU A 199 -0.93 -24.42 12.42
N ALA A 200 -1.72 -24.53 11.35
CA ALA A 200 -1.94 -25.80 10.67
C ALA A 200 -0.64 -26.38 10.07
N PHE A 201 0.28 -25.54 9.57
CA PHE A 201 1.59 -25.97 9.11
C PHE A 201 2.47 -26.47 10.27
N VAL A 202 2.57 -25.72 11.37
CA VAL A 202 3.32 -26.12 12.57
C VAL A 202 2.80 -27.45 13.10
N LYS A 203 1.47 -27.62 13.21
CA LYS A 203 0.86 -28.88 13.61
C LYS A 203 1.27 -30.04 12.67
N ARG A 204 1.26 -29.82 11.35
CA ARG A 204 1.72 -30.81 10.36
C ARG A 204 3.19 -31.17 10.51
N GLN A 205 4.05 -30.20 10.83
CA GLN A 205 5.48 -30.46 11.03
C GLN A 205 5.72 -31.24 12.34
N ILE A 206 5.01 -30.90 13.42
CA ILE A 206 5.04 -31.67 14.67
C ILE A 206 4.58 -33.13 14.43
N GLU A 207 3.51 -33.33 13.65
CA GLU A 207 3.07 -34.67 13.26
C GLU A 207 4.12 -35.42 12.41
N ARG A 208 4.79 -34.75 11.46
CA ARG A 208 5.84 -35.38 10.65
C ARG A 208 7.05 -35.78 11.49
N ALA A 209 7.51 -34.91 12.38
CA ALA A 209 8.63 -35.18 13.27
C ALA A 209 8.32 -36.36 14.22
N SER A 210 7.11 -36.41 14.78
CA SER A 210 6.69 -37.51 15.65
C SER A 210 6.54 -38.85 14.90
N ARG A 211 6.07 -38.84 13.64
CA ARG A 211 6.04 -40.04 12.79
C ARG A 211 7.44 -40.56 12.45
N ALA A 212 8.36 -39.67 12.10
CA ALA A 212 9.75 -40.03 11.82
C ALA A 212 10.43 -40.67 13.04
N GLN A 213 10.12 -40.20 14.25
CA GLN A 213 10.62 -40.81 15.49
C GLN A 213 10.01 -42.19 15.76
N ARG A 214 8.70 -42.38 15.57
CA ARG A 214 8.06 -43.69 15.78
C ARG A 214 8.62 -44.76 14.85
N GLY A 215 8.92 -44.41 13.60
CA GLY A 215 9.54 -45.33 12.64
C GLY A 215 10.98 -45.73 12.97
N ILE A 216 11.67 -44.99 13.85
CA ILE A 216 13.04 -45.32 14.30
C ILE A 216 13.01 -46.16 15.59
N THR A 217 11.97 -46.02 16.42
CA THR A 217 11.88 -46.72 17.72
C THR A 217 11.01 -47.98 17.73
N GLY A 218 10.27 -48.27 16.66
CA GLY A 218 9.40 -49.45 16.59
C GLY A 218 9.43 -50.13 15.23
N GLU A 219 9.86 -51.40 15.22
CA GLU A 219 9.58 -52.40 14.19
C GLU A 219 10.37 -52.36 12.87
N GLY A 220 11.61 -51.89 12.86
CA GLY A 220 12.57 -52.22 11.79
C GLY A 220 13.14 -53.64 11.82
N GLY A 221 12.57 -54.55 12.63
CA GLY A 221 13.20 -55.84 12.97
C GLY A 221 12.48 -57.11 12.52
N LYS A 222 11.23 -57.05 12.03
CA LYS A 222 10.51 -58.27 11.60
C LYS A 222 9.60 -57.96 10.42
N GLN A 223 9.54 -58.91 9.49
CA GLN A 223 8.61 -59.02 8.35
C GLN A 223 9.03 -58.38 7.02
N PHE A 224 10.17 -58.83 6.50
CA PHE A 224 10.16 -59.45 5.17
C PHE A 224 10.31 -60.97 5.33
N GLU A 225 9.35 -61.60 6.01
CA GLU A 225 9.14 -63.04 5.89
C GLU A 225 8.08 -63.18 4.80
N ASN A 226 8.52 -63.58 3.60
CA ASN A 226 7.57 -64.02 2.60
C ASN A 226 6.78 -65.21 3.18
N PRO A 227 5.47 -65.32 2.92
CA PRO A 227 4.63 -66.39 3.44
C PRO A 227 5.04 -67.80 2.95
N ASP A 228 6.05 -67.92 2.09
CA ASP A 228 6.56 -69.17 1.53
C ASP A 228 7.91 -69.62 2.12
N GLY A 229 8.54 -68.84 3.00
CA GLY A 229 9.77 -69.24 3.68
C GLY A 229 10.97 -69.54 2.78
N SER A 230 10.99 -69.06 1.52
CA SER A 230 12.13 -69.29 0.62
C SER A 230 13.16 -68.15 0.70
N PHE A 231 14.41 -68.52 0.99
CA PHE A 231 15.55 -67.62 0.90
C PHE A 231 15.95 -67.45 -0.56
N GLY A 232 15.91 -66.21 -1.05
CA GLY A 232 16.57 -65.76 -2.28
C GLY A 232 17.79 -64.91 -1.94
#